data_AF-A0A5C5G5Y3-F1
#
_entry.id   AF-A0A5C5G5Y3-F1
#
_cell.length_a   1.000
_cell.length_b   1.000
_cell.length_c   1.000
_cell.angle_alpha   90.00
_cell.angle_beta   90.00
_cell.angle_gamma   90.00
#
_symmetry.space_group_name_H-M   'P 1'
#
loop_
_entity.id
_entity.type
_entity.pdbx_description
1 polymer ?
#
loop_
_entity_poly.entity_id
_entity_poly.type
_entity_poly.pdbx_seq_one_letter_code
_entity_poly.pdbx_strand_id
1 'polypeptide(L)'
;MPIQAETTPTDAPAAAGVAPTTSSTETGPDAVKPSRADTLLAAFTSFRAELDAHHAQRERIVKLSRDVTALSKQLIFTLHRVGSGKGKRAVFDEAEAKMDGLRRLFDKLQGEVRGADFWRYERSVSPGIQEYLEGFTFYHYLEHHTLPTLEQAQASLFPPAAPAPAPASTAPPASTDPSSPSSPAAEPAPAAAASGREPYFRVTVDDYLGGVADLTGELMRLAIASVGKNLSDSLAGPATECEGEDKGFADIDRIGTLVREIQGEMTPLAAYARWLPKKLQVLDQSLAKIENASYNLRIRGAEYKDSPAMLQALARREADSGGAGAGAGGRDEVAA
;
A
#
# COMPACT_ATOMS: atom_id res chain seq x y z
N MET A 1 -9.05 -8.31 -46.82
CA MET A 1 -8.80 -7.52 -48.05
C MET A 1 -7.96 -6.31 -47.70
N PRO A 2 -6.69 -6.31 -48.09
CA PRO A 2 -6.08 -5.11 -48.68
C PRO A 2 -5.46 -5.46 -50.03
N ILE A 3 -5.65 -4.58 -51.01
CA ILE A 3 -5.19 -4.76 -52.39
C ILE A 3 -3.85 -4.02 -52.52
N GLN A 4 -2.80 -4.77 -52.83
CA GLN A 4 -1.54 -4.28 -53.36
C GLN A 4 -1.71 -3.94 -54.85
N ALA A 5 -1.02 -2.91 -55.33
CA ALA A 5 -0.77 -2.74 -56.76
C ALA A 5 0.63 -2.17 -56.97
N GLU A 6 1.52 -3.10 -57.30
CA GLU A 6 2.80 -2.94 -57.95
C GLU A 6 2.54 -2.69 -59.45
N THR A 7 3.25 -1.77 -60.10
CA THR A 7 3.65 -1.86 -61.53
C THR A 7 4.61 -0.72 -61.90
N THR A 8 5.84 -1.09 -62.23
CA THR A 8 6.68 -0.37 -63.22
C THR A 8 6.17 -0.71 -64.64
N PRO A 9 6.48 0.11 -65.67
CA PRO A 9 7.60 -0.30 -66.52
C PRO A 9 8.42 0.84 -67.19
N THR A 10 9.68 0.50 -67.42
CA THR A 10 10.64 0.81 -68.51
C THR A 10 10.05 1.37 -69.81
N ASP A 11 10.63 2.45 -70.39
CA ASP A 11 11.51 2.37 -71.58
C ASP A 11 12.07 3.75 -72.01
N ALA A 12 13.29 3.74 -72.56
CA ALA A 12 13.97 4.89 -73.19
C ALA A 12 13.62 4.98 -74.69
N PRO A 13 13.91 6.10 -75.39
CA PRO A 13 15.19 6.15 -76.10
C PRO A 13 15.84 7.55 -76.24
N ALA A 14 17.11 7.54 -76.67
CA ALA A 14 18.02 8.66 -76.83
C ALA A 14 17.81 9.50 -78.11
N ALA A 15 18.17 10.79 -78.06
CA ALA A 15 18.73 11.54 -79.20
C ALA A 15 19.43 12.85 -78.78
N ALA A 16 20.73 12.89 -79.09
CA ALA A 16 21.64 14.00 -79.43
C ALA A 16 21.26 15.47 -79.19
N GLY A 17 22.17 16.17 -78.49
CA GLY A 17 22.95 17.26 -79.10
C GLY A 17 22.56 18.70 -78.77
N VAL A 18 23.56 19.42 -78.23
CA VAL A 18 23.89 20.87 -78.38
C VAL A 18 24.09 21.53 -77.01
N ALA A 19 25.36 21.71 -76.63
CA ALA A 19 25.77 22.77 -75.72
C ALA A 19 25.77 24.10 -76.51
N PRO A 20 25.46 25.23 -75.86
CA PRO A 20 26.59 26.09 -75.50
C PRO A 20 26.42 26.92 -74.21
N THR A 21 27.57 27.24 -73.63
CA THR A 21 27.92 28.51 -72.97
C THR A 21 27.27 28.89 -71.63
N THR A 22 28.14 28.81 -70.62
CA THR A 22 28.25 29.60 -69.38
C THR A 22 27.48 30.94 -69.33
N SER A 23 26.65 31.12 -68.29
CA SER A 23 26.67 32.32 -67.43
C SER A 23 25.87 32.11 -66.14
N SER A 24 26.58 32.24 -65.01
CA SER A 24 26.19 33.09 -63.87
C SER A 24 24.94 32.74 -63.04
N THR A 25 25.24 32.33 -61.81
CA THR A 25 24.67 32.86 -60.56
C THR A 25 23.25 32.46 -60.19
N GLU A 26 23.14 31.51 -59.26
CA GLU A 26 22.28 31.66 -58.08
C GLU A 26 22.83 30.76 -56.95
N THR A 27 23.64 31.38 -56.10
CA THR A 27 24.03 30.88 -54.78
C THR A 27 22.76 30.73 -53.94
N GLY A 28 22.32 29.48 -53.73
CA GLY A 28 21.40 29.15 -52.64
C GLY A 28 22.02 29.54 -51.30
N PRO A 29 21.23 29.88 -50.27
CA PRO A 29 21.76 30.40 -49.02
C PRO A 29 22.70 29.37 -48.39
N ASP A 30 23.96 29.76 -48.22
CA ASP A 30 24.93 29.07 -47.38
C ASP A 30 24.29 28.82 -46.02
N ALA A 31 23.95 27.56 -45.74
CA ALA A 31 23.50 27.14 -44.42
C ALA A 31 24.66 27.35 -43.45
N VAL A 32 24.65 28.49 -42.76
CA VAL A 32 25.62 28.84 -41.72
C VAL A 32 25.64 27.70 -40.71
N LYS A 33 26.77 26.98 -40.64
CA LYS A 33 26.94 25.91 -39.66
C LYS A 33 26.82 26.51 -38.26
N PRO A 34 25.98 25.93 -37.38
CA PRO A 34 25.76 26.49 -36.05
C PRO A 34 27.09 26.59 -35.32
N SER A 35 27.30 27.70 -34.62
CA SER A 35 28.50 27.88 -33.82
C SER A 35 28.50 26.87 -32.67
N ARG A 36 29.68 26.66 -32.06
CA ARG A 36 29.78 25.85 -30.84
C ARG A 36 28.88 26.41 -29.73
N ALA A 37 28.75 27.73 -29.63
CA ALA A 37 27.88 28.37 -28.66
C ALA A 37 26.40 28.04 -28.92
N ASP A 38 25.96 28.06 -30.18
CA ASP A 38 24.58 27.73 -30.56
C ASP A 38 24.26 26.25 -30.29
N THR A 39 25.22 25.36 -30.58
CA THR A 39 25.09 23.92 -30.30
C THR A 39 24.97 23.66 -28.79
N LEU A 40 25.81 24.32 -27.99
CA LEU A 40 25.74 24.22 -26.53
C LEU A 40 24.44 24.79 -26.00
N LEU A 41 24.02 25.97 -26.45
CA LEU A 41 22.79 26.61 -26.00
C LEU A 41 21.56 25.75 -26.33
N ALA A 42 21.52 25.13 -27.51
CA ALA A 42 20.48 24.17 -27.89
C ALA A 42 20.46 22.95 -26.96
N ALA A 43 21.63 22.38 -26.64
CA ALA A 43 21.75 21.26 -25.71
C ALA A 43 21.27 21.64 -24.29
N PHE A 44 21.70 22.78 -23.75
CA PHE A 44 21.24 23.26 -22.44
C PHE A 44 19.74 23.59 -22.42
N THR A 45 19.20 24.08 -23.53
CA THR A 45 17.75 24.31 -23.66
C THR A 45 16.98 23.00 -23.60
N SER A 46 17.49 21.95 -24.26
CA SER A 46 16.93 20.60 -24.18
C SER A 46 17.01 20.04 -22.76
N PHE A 47 18.17 20.15 -22.09
CA PHE A 47 18.33 19.69 -20.71
C PHE A 47 17.39 20.43 -19.75
N ARG A 48 17.22 21.74 -19.93
CA ARG A 48 16.25 22.52 -19.13
C ARG A 48 14.83 21.99 -19.33
N ALA A 49 14.41 21.78 -20.57
CA ALA A 49 13.07 21.26 -20.85
C ALA A 49 12.83 19.86 -20.23
N GLU A 50 13.83 18.98 -20.28
CA GLU A 50 13.77 17.66 -19.64
C GLU A 50 13.68 17.77 -18.11
N LEU A 51 14.51 18.62 -17.49
CA LEU A 51 14.49 18.85 -16.04
C LEU A 51 13.16 19.45 -15.58
N ASP A 52 12.63 20.44 -16.31
CA ASP A 52 11.34 21.07 -16.00
C ASP A 52 10.19 20.05 -16.08
N ALA A 53 10.17 19.20 -17.12
CA ALA A 53 9.19 18.12 -17.26
C ALA A 53 9.29 17.11 -16.10
N HIS A 54 10.52 16.71 -15.75
CA HIS A 54 10.80 15.83 -14.62
C HIS A 54 10.35 16.44 -13.29
N HIS A 55 10.61 17.73 -13.04
CA HIS A 55 10.17 18.42 -11.83
C HIS A 55 8.64 18.50 -11.74
N ALA A 56 7.97 18.84 -12.85
CA ALA A 56 6.52 18.87 -12.91
C ALA A 56 5.90 17.48 -12.62
N GLN A 57 6.48 16.41 -13.17
CA GLN A 57 6.06 15.03 -12.88
C GLN A 57 6.28 14.68 -11.41
N ARG A 58 7.46 14.99 -10.86
CA ARG A 58 7.75 14.77 -9.44
C ARG A 58 6.75 15.49 -8.53
N GLU A 59 6.36 16.72 -8.85
CA GLU A 59 5.35 17.44 -8.07
C GLU A 59 3.98 16.77 -8.09
N ARG A 60 3.55 16.24 -9.25
CA ARG A 60 2.29 15.47 -9.34
C ARG A 60 2.36 14.20 -8.50
N ILE A 61 3.47 13.47 -8.57
CA ILE A 61 3.71 12.27 -7.77
C ILE A 61 3.68 12.59 -6.26
N VAL A 62 4.36 13.65 -5.83
CA VAL A 62 4.37 14.06 -4.41
C VAL A 62 2.97 14.45 -3.93
N LYS A 63 2.15 15.10 -4.77
CA LYS A 63 0.76 15.41 -4.46
C LYS A 63 -0.07 14.13 -4.28
N LEU A 64 0.02 13.19 -5.21
CA LEU A 64 -0.65 11.89 -5.11
C LEU A 64 -0.22 11.10 -3.87
N SER A 65 1.08 11.09 -3.56
CA SER A 65 1.62 10.45 -2.34
C SER A 65 1.01 11.04 -1.06
N ARG A 66 0.86 12.37 -0.98
CA ARG A 66 0.20 13.04 0.15
C ARG A 66 -1.29 12.71 0.24
N ASP A 67 -1.99 12.63 -0.89
CA ASP A 67 -3.40 12.26 -0.93
C ASP A 67 -3.59 10.81 -0.46
N VAL A 68 -2.70 9.90 -0.85
CA VAL A 68 -2.66 8.51 -0.36
C VAL A 68 -2.46 8.51 1.15
N THR A 69 -1.45 9.21 1.68
CA THR A 69 -1.22 9.33 3.13
C THR A 69 -2.47 9.81 3.87
N ALA A 70 -3.12 10.87 3.37
CA ALA A 70 -4.30 11.44 4.01
C ALA A 70 -5.46 10.43 4.06
N LEU A 71 -5.71 9.70 2.96
CA LEU A 71 -6.78 8.72 2.91
C LEU A 71 -6.46 7.45 3.73
N SER A 72 -5.20 7.02 3.77
CA SER A 72 -4.73 5.92 4.63
C SER A 72 -4.91 6.24 6.11
N LYS A 73 -4.63 7.47 6.54
CA LYS A 73 -4.95 7.92 7.91
C LYS A 73 -6.44 7.83 8.21
N GLN A 74 -7.28 8.28 7.28
CA GLN A 74 -8.73 8.18 7.44
C GLN A 74 -9.20 6.73 7.52
N LEU A 75 -8.56 5.80 6.80
CA LEU A 75 -8.77 4.36 6.92
C LEU A 75 -8.43 3.88 8.34
N ILE A 76 -7.23 4.17 8.84
CA ILE A 76 -6.78 3.80 10.20
C ILE A 76 -7.76 4.32 11.27
N PHE A 77 -8.12 5.61 11.20
CA PHE A 77 -9.11 6.19 12.13
C PHE A 77 -10.48 5.52 12.04
N THR A 78 -10.89 5.07 10.86
CA THR A 78 -12.15 4.35 10.68
C THR A 78 -12.09 3.00 11.38
N LEU A 79 -10.98 2.27 11.21
CA LEU A 79 -10.77 0.95 11.79
C LEU A 79 -10.74 0.96 13.33
N HIS A 80 -10.22 2.01 13.95
CA HIS A 80 -10.29 2.17 15.42
C HIS A 80 -11.71 2.22 15.98
N ARG A 81 -12.70 2.57 15.14
CA ARG A 81 -14.11 2.65 15.57
C ARG A 81 -14.76 1.28 15.80
N VAL A 82 -14.12 0.19 15.36
CA VAL A 82 -14.60 -1.18 15.67
C VAL A 82 -14.67 -1.38 17.20
N GLY A 83 -13.79 -0.74 17.97
CA GLY A 83 -13.84 -0.74 19.44
C GLY A 83 -14.95 0.11 20.07
N SER A 84 -15.57 1.03 19.33
CA SER A 84 -16.47 2.07 19.86
C SER A 84 -17.97 1.74 19.81
N GLY A 85 -18.35 0.48 19.55
CA GLY A 85 -19.76 0.04 19.58
C GLY A 85 -20.55 0.30 18.29
N LYS A 86 -19.93 0.82 17.22
CA LYS A 86 -20.48 0.68 15.86
C LYS A 86 -20.42 -0.80 15.46
N GLY A 87 -21.44 -1.29 14.77
CA GLY A 87 -21.43 -2.66 14.24
C GLY A 87 -20.24 -2.88 13.31
N LYS A 88 -19.48 -3.95 13.55
CA LYS A 88 -18.24 -4.31 12.83
C LYS A 88 -18.41 -4.18 11.32
N ARG A 89 -19.44 -4.80 10.75
CA ARG A 89 -19.73 -4.75 9.32
C ARG A 89 -19.81 -3.33 8.76
N ALA A 90 -20.49 -2.41 9.44
CA ALA A 90 -20.60 -1.03 8.98
C ALA A 90 -19.25 -0.30 8.96
N VAL A 91 -18.36 -0.60 9.91
CA VAL A 91 -17.00 -0.03 9.93
C VAL A 91 -16.17 -0.59 8.77
N PHE A 92 -16.28 -1.89 8.49
CA PHE A 92 -15.61 -2.53 7.36
C PHE A 92 -16.15 -2.02 6.01
N ASP A 93 -17.47 -1.81 5.87
CA ASP A 93 -18.06 -1.18 4.68
C ASP A 93 -17.50 0.25 4.46
N GLU A 94 -17.38 1.04 5.54
CA GLU A 94 -16.77 2.38 5.49
C GLU A 94 -15.25 2.33 5.18
N ALA A 95 -14.56 1.25 5.56
CA ALA A 95 -13.15 1.03 5.30
C ALA A 95 -12.91 0.60 3.84
N GLU A 96 -13.71 -0.31 3.31
CA GLU A 96 -13.67 -0.74 1.91
C GLU A 96 -13.92 0.43 0.95
N ALA A 97 -14.88 1.31 1.27
CA ALA A 97 -15.09 2.53 0.49
C ALA A 97 -13.83 3.44 0.42
N LYS A 98 -13.00 3.45 1.48
CA LYS A 98 -11.71 4.16 1.48
C LYS A 98 -10.63 3.40 0.72
N MET A 99 -10.60 2.07 0.84
CA MET A 99 -9.74 1.20 0.04
C MET A 99 -9.98 1.42 -1.46
N ASP A 100 -11.23 1.54 -1.89
CA ASP A 100 -11.57 1.88 -3.28
C ASP A 100 -11.09 3.26 -3.69
N GLY A 101 -11.14 4.24 -2.78
CA GLY A 101 -10.55 5.55 -2.98
C GLY A 101 -9.02 5.48 -3.16
N LEU A 102 -8.34 4.68 -2.34
CA LEU A 102 -6.91 4.42 -2.43
C LEU A 102 -6.55 3.75 -3.77
N ARG A 103 -7.32 2.75 -4.21
CA ARG A 103 -7.14 2.11 -5.53
C ARG A 103 -7.21 3.13 -6.67
N ARG A 104 -8.14 4.09 -6.61
CA ARG A 104 -8.23 5.18 -7.61
C ARG A 104 -7.03 6.12 -7.57
N LEU A 105 -6.45 6.39 -6.40
CA LEU A 105 -5.21 7.17 -6.29
C LEU A 105 -4.02 6.40 -6.82
N PHE A 106 -3.93 5.10 -6.54
CA PHE A 106 -2.88 4.22 -7.04
C PHE A 106 -2.93 4.05 -8.56
N ASP A 107 -4.12 4.01 -9.17
CA ASP A 107 -4.27 4.01 -10.63
C ASP A 107 -3.70 5.28 -11.27
N LYS A 108 -4.03 6.45 -10.71
CA LYS A 108 -3.44 7.74 -11.15
C LYS A 108 -1.93 7.76 -10.96
N LEU A 109 -1.46 7.25 -9.82
CA LEU A 109 -0.04 7.19 -9.51
C LEU A 109 0.69 6.30 -10.51
N GLN A 110 0.17 5.10 -10.80
CA GLN A 110 0.76 4.19 -11.79
C GLN A 110 0.94 4.88 -13.15
N GLY A 111 -0.02 5.69 -13.58
CA GLY A 111 0.09 6.50 -14.80
C GLY A 111 1.28 7.47 -14.82
N GLU A 112 1.71 7.97 -13.66
CA GLU A 112 2.84 8.90 -13.51
C GLU A 112 4.19 8.19 -13.29
N VAL A 113 4.23 6.91 -12.88
CA VAL A 113 5.47 6.17 -12.56
C VAL A 113 5.80 5.01 -13.52
N ARG A 114 5.11 4.93 -14.67
CA ARG A 114 5.30 3.83 -15.64
C ARG A 114 6.73 3.71 -16.16
N GLY A 115 7.20 2.47 -16.32
CA GLY A 115 8.46 2.15 -16.97
C GLY A 115 9.69 2.28 -16.05
N ALA A 116 10.79 2.82 -16.58
CA ALA A 116 12.09 2.88 -15.89
C ALA A 116 12.13 3.89 -14.72
N ASP A 117 11.08 4.69 -14.55
CA ASP A 117 11.03 5.77 -13.57
C ASP A 117 10.66 5.33 -12.14
N PHE A 118 10.36 4.04 -11.91
CA PHE A 118 10.03 3.53 -10.58
C PHE A 118 11.09 3.91 -9.53
N TRP A 119 12.35 3.53 -9.74
CA TRP A 119 13.43 3.78 -8.77
C TRP A 119 13.79 5.26 -8.63
N ARG A 120 13.46 6.08 -9.64
CA ARG A 120 13.68 7.52 -9.61
C ARG A 120 12.69 8.21 -8.67
N TYR A 121 11.45 7.73 -8.61
CA TYR A 121 10.37 8.36 -7.83
C TYR A 121 9.95 7.58 -6.58
N GLU A 122 10.45 6.36 -6.38
CA GLU A 122 10.16 5.48 -5.24
C GLU A 122 10.19 6.24 -3.91
N ARG A 123 11.28 6.98 -3.61
CA ARG A 123 11.38 7.78 -2.38
C ARG A 123 10.32 8.88 -2.21
N SER A 124 9.76 9.39 -3.30
CA SER A 124 8.70 10.41 -3.25
C SER A 124 7.34 9.80 -2.92
N VAL A 125 7.19 8.51 -3.18
CA VAL A 125 5.95 7.73 -3.03
C VAL A 125 5.95 6.90 -1.75
N SER A 126 7.13 6.40 -1.35
CA SER A 126 7.38 5.55 -0.18
C SER A 126 6.62 6.00 1.09
N PRO A 127 6.59 7.30 1.49
CA PRO A 127 5.82 7.72 2.66
C PRO A 127 4.30 7.42 2.56
N GLY A 128 3.70 7.61 1.38
CA GLY A 128 2.30 7.26 1.15
C GLY A 128 2.05 5.76 1.15
N ILE A 129 3.00 4.99 0.62
CA ILE A 129 2.92 3.53 0.60
C ILE A 129 3.06 2.94 1.99
N GLN A 130 4.00 3.44 2.81
CA GLN A 130 4.16 3.00 4.21
C GLN A 130 2.87 3.23 5.02
N GLU A 131 2.28 4.42 4.90
CA GLU A 131 1.01 4.74 5.58
C GLU A 131 -0.15 3.87 5.06
N TYR A 132 -0.19 3.59 3.76
CA TYR A 132 -1.16 2.63 3.21
C TYR A 132 -0.95 1.23 3.77
N LEU A 133 0.28 0.75 3.86
CA LEU A 133 0.61 -0.57 4.37
C LEU A 133 0.29 -0.69 5.86
N GLU A 134 0.51 0.37 6.64
CA GLU A 134 0.03 0.45 8.02
C GLU A 134 -1.51 0.26 8.09
N GLY A 135 -2.27 1.01 7.29
CA GLY A 135 -3.73 0.89 7.23
C GLY A 135 -4.22 -0.47 6.73
N PHE A 136 -3.59 -1.03 5.70
CA PHE A 136 -3.93 -2.33 5.12
C PHE A 136 -3.59 -3.48 6.07
N THR A 137 -2.41 -3.47 6.69
CA THR A 137 -2.03 -4.48 7.68
C THR A 137 -2.91 -4.41 8.92
N PHE A 138 -3.35 -3.21 9.32
CA PHE A 138 -4.30 -3.04 10.41
C PHE A 138 -5.68 -3.59 10.05
N TYR A 139 -6.18 -3.30 8.84
CA TYR A 139 -7.41 -3.89 8.30
C TYR A 139 -7.34 -5.43 8.33
N HIS A 140 -6.25 -6.00 7.80
CA HIS A 140 -6.03 -7.45 7.74
C HIS A 140 -5.97 -8.08 9.14
N TYR A 141 -5.33 -7.43 10.11
CA TYR A 141 -5.30 -7.89 11.49
C TYR A 141 -6.69 -7.91 12.12
N LEU A 142 -7.52 -6.89 11.88
CA LEU A 142 -8.88 -6.85 12.42
C LEU A 142 -9.79 -7.92 11.82
N GLU A 143 -9.52 -8.35 10.58
CA GLU A 143 -10.28 -9.40 9.89
C GLU A 143 -9.79 -10.82 10.22
N HIS A 144 -8.48 -11.05 10.16
CA HIS A 144 -7.88 -12.39 10.22
C HIS A 144 -7.04 -12.65 11.47
N HIS A 145 -6.73 -11.60 12.24
CA HIS A 145 -5.90 -11.66 13.45
C HIS A 145 -4.49 -12.22 13.20
N THR A 146 -3.97 -11.97 12.01
CA THR A 146 -2.63 -12.33 11.56
C THR A 146 -2.03 -11.16 10.79
N LEU A 147 -0.70 -11.16 10.69
CA LEU A 147 0.02 -10.20 9.86
C LEU A 147 0.04 -10.70 8.41
N PRO A 148 -0.31 -9.88 7.40
CA PRO A 148 -0.21 -10.29 6.00
C PRO A 148 1.25 -10.40 5.59
N THR A 149 1.60 -11.32 4.68
CA THR A 149 2.96 -11.42 4.12
C THR A 149 3.25 -10.28 3.14
N LEU A 150 4.52 -10.11 2.75
CA LEU A 150 4.93 -9.14 1.73
C LEU A 150 4.21 -9.41 0.39
N GLU A 151 4.00 -10.67 0.04
CA GLU A 151 3.27 -11.07 -1.17
C GLU A 151 1.80 -10.68 -1.11
N GLN A 152 1.15 -10.83 0.06
CA GLN A 152 -0.23 -10.39 0.27
C GLN A 152 -0.34 -8.86 0.25
N ALA A 153 0.62 -8.16 0.86
CA ALA A 153 0.72 -6.71 0.77
C ALA A 153 0.89 -6.24 -0.69
N GLN A 154 1.76 -6.90 -1.45
CA GLN A 154 1.95 -6.62 -2.87
C GLN A 154 0.69 -6.94 -3.69
N ALA A 155 -0.02 -8.02 -3.36
CA ALA A 155 -1.28 -8.40 -4.00
C ALA A 155 -2.37 -7.32 -3.84
N SER A 156 -2.38 -6.63 -2.69
CA SER A 156 -3.33 -5.53 -2.43
C SER A 156 -3.17 -4.34 -3.38
N LEU A 157 -1.98 -4.16 -3.96
CA LEU A 157 -1.63 -3.09 -4.90
C LEU A 157 -1.71 -3.54 -6.38
N PHE A 158 -2.39 -4.63 -6.67
CA PHE A 158 -2.79 -4.93 -8.05
C PHE A 158 -4.14 -4.29 -8.36
N PRO A 159 -4.37 -3.90 -9.63
CA PRO A 159 -5.69 -3.52 -10.06
C PRO A 159 -6.70 -4.67 -9.84
N PRO A 160 -8.00 -4.40 -9.60
CA PRO A 160 -9.01 -5.45 -9.52
C PRO A 160 -9.17 -6.12 -10.89
N ALA A 161 -9.32 -7.46 -10.94
CA ALA A 161 -9.45 -8.18 -12.21
C ALA A 161 -10.59 -7.58 -13.05
N ALA A 162 -10.34 -7.35 -14.34
CA ALA A 162 -11.42 -6.89 -15.22
C ALA A 162 -12.57 -7.90 -15.15
N PRO A 163 -13.84 -7.44 -15.06
CA PRO A 163 -14.97 -8.36 -15.08
C PRO A 163 -14.89 -9.19 -16.35
N ALA A 164 -14.87 -10.52 -16.19
CA ALA A 164 -14.77 -11.44 -17.32
C ALA A 164 -15.89 -11.12 -18.33
N PRO A 165 -15.60 -11.10 -19.64
CA PRO A 165 -16.66 -11.02 -20.63
C PRO A 165 -17.62 -12.19 -20.41
N ALA A 166 -18.92 -11.89 -20.31
CA ALA A 166 -19.97 -12.87 -20.07
C ALA A 166 -19.80 -14.08 -21.01
N PRO A 167 -19.93 -15.33 -20.52
CA PRO A 167 -19.67 -16.49 -21.34
C PRO A 167 -20.68 -16.56 -22.49
N ALA A 168 -20.19 -16.38 -23.72
CA ALA A 168 -20.94 -16.70 -24.91
C ALA A 168 -21.20 -18.21 -24.92
N SER A 169 -22.49 -18.56 -25.01
CA SER A 169 -23.01 -19.91 -25.14
C SER A 169 -22.38 -20.66 -26.31
N THR A 170 -21.65 -21.74 -26.03
CA THR A 170 -21.36 -22.78 -27.03
C THR A 170 -21.54 -24.18 -26.43
N ALA A 171 -22.35 -24.97 -27.15
CA ALA A 171 -22.76 -26.35 -26.90
C ALA A 171 -21.59 -27.36 -27.03
N PRO A 172 -21.77 -28.64 -26.63
CA PRO A 172 -20.68 -29.60 -26.37
C PRO A 172 -20.27 -30.41 -27.60
N PRO A 173 -19.08 -31.05 -27.55
CA PRO A 173 -19.03 -32.51 -27.75
C PRO A 173 -18.06 -33.16 -26.74
N ALA A 174 -18.47 -34.24 -26.06
CA ALA A 174 -18.35 -35.65 -26.43
C ALA A 174 -17.07 -36.32 -25.89
N SER A 175 -17.30 -37.49 -25.29
CA SER A 175 -16.45 -38.36 -24.48
C SER A 175 -15.38 -39.14 -25.25
N THR A 176 -14.23 -39.41 -24.60
CA THR A 176 -13.49 -40.71 -24.69
C THR A 176 -12.50 -40.86 -23.52
N ASP A 177 -12.88 -41.70 -22.56
CA ASP A 177 -12.18 -42.80 -21.83
C ASP A 177 -10.68 -42.82 -21.43
N PRO A 178 -10.33 -43.63 -20.38
CA PRO A 178 -9.25 -43.37 -19.43
C PRO A 178 -8.07 -44.36 -19.53
N SER A 179 -6.85 -43.94 -19.16
CA SER A 179 -5.79 -44.85 -18.66
C SER A 179 -4.70 -44.11 -17.85
N SER A 180 -4.48 -44.60 -16.63
CA SER A 180 -3.50 -44.25 -15.55
C SER A 180 -2.00 -44.41 -15.93
N PRO A 181 -0.96 -44.12 -15.07
CA PRO A 181 -0.98 -43.99 -13.60
C PRO A 181 -0.13 -42.89 -12.92
N SER A 182 -0.28 -42.88 -11.59
CA SER A 182 0.17 -41.94 -10.56
C SER A 182 1.65 -42.04 -10.13
N SER A 183 2.24 -40.88 -9.74
CA SER A 183 2.95 -40.59 -8.45
C SER A 183 3.99 -39.46 -8.61
N PRO A 184 4.45 -38.78 -7.54
CA PRO A 184 3.79 -38.45 -6.27
C PRO A 184 3.77 -36.92 -5.99
N ALA A 185 3.08 -36.57 -4.91
CA ALA A 185 2.97 -35.27 -4.24
C ALA A 185 4.08 -34.23 -4.53
N ALA A 186 3.69 -33.14 -5.18
CA ALA A 186 4.39 -31.86 -5.12
C ALA A 186 3.67 -30.95 -4.11
N GLU A 187 4.47 -30.30 -3.26
CA GLU A 187 4.09 -29.23 -2.33
C GLU A 187 3.16 -28.18 -2.97
N PRO A 188 2.30 -27.51 -2.18
CA PRO A 188 1.43 -26.48 -2.74
C PRO A 188 2.26 -25.26 -3.14
N ALA A 189 2.50 -25.11 -4.44
CA ALA A 189 3.05 -23.89 -5.02
C ALA A 189 2.06 -22.73 -4.82
N PRO A 190 2.50 -21.55 -4.34
CA PRO A 190 1.62 -20.42 -4.11
C PRO A 190 1.15 -19.81 -5.44
N ALA A 191 -0.16 -19.65 -5.57
CA ALA A 191 -0.89 -18.66 -6.38
C ALA A 191 -0.27 -18.24 -7.73
N ALA A 192 -0.29 -19.13 -8.71
CA ALA A 192 -0.14 -18.77 -10.12
C ALA A 192 -1.45 -18.14 -10.65
N ALA A 193 -1.68 -16.85 -10.36
CA ALA A 193 -2.81 -16.10 -10.92
C ALA A 193 -2.47 -14.61 -11.18
N ALA A 194 -1.31 -14.31 -11.77
CA ALA A 194 -0.90 -12.94 -12.09
C ALA A 194 -0.16 -12.81 -13.44
N SER A 195 -0.45 -13.68 -14.41
CA SER A 195 0.20 -13.69 -15.71
C SER A 195 -0.28 -12.51 -16.58
N GLY A 196 0.30 -11.33 -16.39
CA GLY A 196 0.19 -10.18 -17.32
C GLY A 196 -0.28 -8.83 -16.74
N ARG A 197 -0.48 -8.71 -15.42
CA ARG A 197 -0.98 -7.46 -14.80
C ARG A 197 0.17 -6.74 -14.09
N GLU A 198 0.39 -5.48 -14.41
CA GLU A 198 1.41 -4.68 -13.72
C GLU A 198 0.83 -4.11 -12.41
N PRO A 199 1.53 -4.24 -11.27
CA PRO A 199 1.08 -3.64 -10.01
C PRO A 199 1.05 -2.12 -10.13
N TYR A 200 0.19 -1.46 -9.35
CA TYR A 200 0.17 0.00 -9.29
C TYR A 200 1.51 0.57 -8.81
N PHE A 201 2.10 -0.10 -7.83
CA PHE A 201 3.40 0.21 -7.26
C PHE A 201 4.03 -1.08 -6.73
N ARG A 202 5.35 -1.23 -6.88
CA ARG A 202 6.08 -2.37 -6.32
C ARG A 202 6.41 -2.06 -4.86
N VAL A 203 5.91 -2.88 -3.94
CA VAL A 203 6.20 -2.75 -2.51
C VAL A 203 7.64 -3.16 -2.26
N THR A 204 8.46 -2.25 -1.73
CA THR A 204 9.81 -2.57 -1.30
C THR A 204 9.79 -3.24 0.08
N VAL A 205 10.85 -3.98 0.41
CA VAL A 205 11.00 -4.57 1.75
C VAL A 205 11.04 -3.48 2.82
N ASP A 206 11.69 -2.34 2.54
CA ASP A 206 11.75 -1.20 3.45
C ASP A 206 10.35 -0.60 3.70
N ASP A 207 9.52 -0.45 2.66
CA ASP A 207 8.16 0.08 2.81
C ASP A 207 7.27 -0.85 3.62
N TYR A 208 7.34 -2.15 3.36
CA TYR A 208 6.59 -3.13 4.11
C TYR A 208 7.00 -3.18 5.58
N LEU A 209 8.30 -3.28 5.87
CA LEU A 209 8.79 -3.26 7.25
C LEU A 209 8.45 -1.93 7.94
N GLY A 210 8.50 -0.80 7.22
CA GLY A 210 8.13 0.52 7.73
C GLY A 210 6.66 0.57 8.16
N GLY A 211 5.75 0.12 7.28
CA GLY A 211 4.31 0.05 7.57
C GLY A 211 3.98 -0.92 8.72
N VAL A 212 4.64 -2.08 8.78
CA VAL A 212 4.46 -3.04 9.89
C VAL A 212 5.01 -2.47 11.21
N ALA A 213 6.10 -1.71 11.18
CA ALA A 213 6.62 -1.08 12.38
C ALA A 213 5.64 -0.04 12.93
N ASP A 214 5.02 0.77 12.06
CA ASP A 214 4.02 1.76 12.48
C ASP A 214 2.69 1.12 12.92
N LEU A 215 2.29 0.01 12.31
CA LEU A 215 1.14 -0.81 12.74
C LEU A 215 1.20 -1.14 14.24
N THR A 216 2.38 -1.41 14.79
CA THR A 216 2.52 -1.76 16.23
C THR A 216 1.99 -0.65 17.15
N GLY A 217 2.11 0.61 16.73
CA GLY A 217 1.55 1.76 17.44
C GLY A 217 0.02 1.77 17.40
N GLU A 218 -0.58 1.40 16.26
CA GLU A 218 -2.03 1.31 16.11
C GLU A 218 -2.61 0.10 16.86
N LEU A 219 -1.90 -1.03 16.88
CA LEU A 219 -2.25 -2.17 17.72
C LEU A 219 -2.21 -1.83 19.21
N MET A 220 -1.20 -1.07 19.66
CA MET A 220 -1.17 -0.55 21.03
C MET A 220 -2.39 0.34 21.30
N ARG A 221 -2.72 1.30 20.43
CA ARG A 221 -3.91 2.15 20.63
C ARG A 221 -5.18 1.31 20.75
N LEU A 222 -5.36 0.31 19.90
CA LEU A 222 -6.49 -0.62 19.95
C LEU A 222 -6.54 -1.40 21.27
N ALA A 223 -5.39 -1.93 21.71
CA ALA A 223 -5.27 -2.65 22.98
C ALA A 223 -5.66 -1.76 24.17
N ILE A 224 -5.14 -0.54 24.25
CA ILE A 224 -5.45 0.38 25.35
C ILE A 224 -6.92 0.81 25.33
N ALA A 225 -7.47 1.13 24.16
CA ALA A 225 -8.88 1.51 24.02
C ALA A 225 -9.85 0.38 24.40
N SER A 226 -9.42 -0.88 24.28
CA SER A 226 -10.25 -2.05 24.60
C SER A 226 -10.12 -2.54 26.04
N VAL A 227 -9.18 -2.02 26.85
CA VAL A 227 -9.00 -2.45 28.26
C VAL A 227 -10.30 -2.38 29.05
N GLY A 228 -11.04 -1.27 28.96
CA GLY A 228 -12.31 -1.11 29.70
C GLY A 228 -13.39 -2.10 29.25
N LYS A 229 -13.45 -2.41 27.95
CA LYS A 229 -14.37 -3.40 27.40
C LYS A 229 -13.98 -4.83 27.79
N ASN A 230 -12.71 -5.18 27.66
CA ASN A 230 -12.18 -6.50 28.04
C ASN A 230 -12.36 -6.78 29.54
N LEU A 231 -12.23 -5.75 30.39
CA LEU A 231 -12.54 -5.88 31.82
C LEU A 231 -14.03 -6.15 32.05
N SER A 232 -14.91 -5.46 31.32
CA SER A 232 -16.36 -5.66 31.39
C SER A 232 -16.79 -7.05 30.90
N ASP A 233 -16.18 -7.54 29.81
CA ASP A 233 -16.45 -8.87 29.25
C ASP A 233 -15.94 -9.99 30.19
N SER A 234 -14.81 -9.77 30.87
CA SER A 234 -14.30 -10.69 31.91
C SER A 234 -15.26 -10.83 33.10
N LEU A 235 -16.12 -9.85 33.34
CA LEU A 235 -17.12 -9.85 34.42
C LEU A 235 -18.41 -10.59 34.09
N ALA A 236 -18.71 -10.78 32.80
CA ALA A 236 -19.91 -11.49 32.37
C ALA A 236 -19.83 -13.02 32.59
N GLY A 237 -18.74 -13.51 33.19
CA GLY A 237 -18.43 -14.94 33.31
C GLY A 237 -18.05 -15.56 31.96
N PRO A 238 -17.73 -16.87 31.91
CA PRO A 238 -17.70 -17.59 30.63
C PRO A 238 -19.12 -17.57 30.09
N ALA A 239 -19.47 -16.53 29.33
CA ALA A 239 -20.77 -16.43 28.71
C ALA A 239 -20.99 -17.71 27.89
N THR A 240 -22.10 -18.38 28.20
CA THR A 240 -22.92 -19.13 27.24
C THR A 240 -22.60 -18.70 25.82
N GLU A 241 -22.35 -19.69 24.98
CA GLU A 241 -22.07 -19.63 23.55
C GLU A 241 -23.01 -18.66 22.81
N CYS A 242 -22.79 -17.35 22.99
CA CYS A 242 -23.28 -16.34 22.09
C CYS A 242 -22.29 -16.39 20.93
N GLU A 243 -22.57 -17.31 20.01
CA GLU A 243 -21.99 -17.35 18.68
C GLU A 243 -22.10 -15.94 18.06
N GLY A 244 -21.00 -15.22 18.09
CA GLY A 244 -20.91 -13.86 17.55
C GLY A 244 -19.46 -13.60 17.18
N GLU A 245 -19.23 -13.31 15.91
CA GLU A 245 -17.94 -13.07 15.21
C GLU A 245 -17.12 -11.86 15.75
N ASP A 246 -17.46 -11.36 16.93
CA ASP A 246 -17.04 -10.08 17.51
C ASP A 246 -16.08 -10.22 18.72
N LYS A 247 -15.84 -11.45 19.22
CA LYS A 247 -14.94 -11.69 20.36
C LYS A 247 -13.53 -12.04 19.89
N GLY A 248 -12.60 -11.09 19.91
CA GLY A 248 -11.16 -11.42 19.85
C GLY A 248 -10.25 -10.46 19.09
N PHE A 249 -10.78 -9.46 18.38
CA PHE A 249 -9.95 -8.53 17.59
C PHE A 249 -9.15 -7.54 18.43
N ALA A 250 -9.61 -7.24 19.64
CA ALA A 250 -8.95 -6.33 20.57
C ALA A 250 -8.50 -7.05 21.86
N ASP A 251 -8.22 -8.34 21.76
CA ASP A 251 -7.64 -9.09 22.86
C ASP A 251 -6.23 -8.57 23.16
N ILE A 252 -6.06 -8.00 24.34
CA ILE A 252 -4.81 -7.37 24.78
C ILE A 252 -3.65 -8.37 24.85
N ASP A 253 -3.91 -9.63 25.23
CA ASP A 253 -2.88 -10.66 25.36
C ASP A 253 -2.41 -11.13 23.98
N ARG A 254 -3.37 -11.22 23.04
CA ARG A 254 -3.07 -11.54 21.63
C ARG A 254 -2.30 -10.43 20.94
N ILE A 255 -2.72 -9.18 21.13
CA ILE A 255 -2.02 -8.01 20.60
C ILE A 255 -0.60 -7.96 21.17
N GLY A 256 -0.43 -8.13 22.48
CA GLY A 256 0.88 -8.14 23.13
C GLY A 256 1.81 -9.23 22.60
N THR A 257 1.27 -10.44 22.37
CA THR A 257 2.03 -11.55 21.76
C THR A 257 2.50 -11.20 20.35
N LEU A 258 1.59 -10.71 19.50
CA LEU A 258 1.93 -10.34 18.13
C LEU A 258 2.97 -9.21 18.07
N VAL A 259 2.82 -8.17 18.89
CA VAL A 259 3.79 -7.05 18.93
C VAL A 259 5.16 -7.53 19.40
N ARG A 260 5.21 -8.45 20.37
CA ARG A 260 6.47 -9.07 20.83
C ARG A 260 7.12 -9.93 19.74
N GLU A 261 6.33 -10.70 18.99
CA GLU A 261 6.82 -11.47 17.84
C GLU A 261 7.38 -10.56 16.75
N ILE A 262 6.65 -9.50 16.36
CA ILE A 262 7.12 -8.51 15.40
C ILE A 262 8.44 -7.89 15.85
N GLN A 263 8.55 -7.52 17.13
CA GLN A 263 9.78 -6.99 17.68
C GLN A 263 10.95 -7.98 17.59
N GLY A 264 10.69 -9.23 17.96
CA GLY A 264 11.68 -10.31 17.93
C GLY A 264 12.24 -10.53 16.54
N GLU A 265 11.37 -10.53 15.52
CA GLU A 265 11.76 -10.70 14.12
C GLU A 265 12.43 -9.45 13.52
N MET A 266 12.03 -8.24 13.93
CA MET A 266 12.62 -6.99 13.43
C MET A 266 13.97 -6.66 14.07
N THR A 267 14.21 -7.08 15.31
CA THR A 267 15.43 -6.72 16.07
C THR A 267 16.72 -7.16 15.35
N PRO A 268 16.85 -8.40 14.84
CA PRO A 268 18.02 -8.82 14.05
C PRO A 268 18.23 -8.01 12.77
N LEU A 269 17.15 -7.46 12.20
CA LEU A 269 17.20 -6.68 10.95
C LEU A 269 17.75 -5.26 11.17
N ALA A 270 17.83 -4.79 12.42
CA ALA A 270 18.29 -3.44 12.76
C ALA A 270 19.73 -3.15 12.31
N ALA A 271 20.56 -4.18 12.15
CA ALA A 271 21.92 -4.06 11.62
C ALA A 271 21.94 -3.67 10.12
N TYR A 272 20.88 -4.01 9.38
CA TYR A 272 20.80 -3.83 7.92
C TYR A 272 19.93 -2.63 7.52
N ALA A 273 18.96 -2.25 8.36
CA ALA A 273 18.04 -1.14 8.11
C ALA A 273 18.36 0.07 9.02
N ARG A 274 19.03 1.09 8.48
CA ARG A 274 19.47 2.29 9.25
C ARG A 274 18.33 3.04 9.98
N TRP A 275 17.11 2.96 9.45
CA TRP A 275 15.93 3.63 10.00
C TRP A 275 15.25 2.84 11.13
N LEU A 276 15.48 1.52 11.18
CA LEU A 276 14.77 0.58 12.05
C LEU A 276 15.09 0.73 13.55
N PRO A 277 16.32 1.01 14.01
CA PRO A 277 16.61 1.19 15.44
C PRO A 277 15.72 2.23 16.12
N LYS A 278 15.43 3.34 15.44
CA LYS A 278 14.55 4.39 15.96
C LYS A 278 13.11 3.91 16.08
N LYS A 279 12.64 3.10 15.13
CA LYS A 279 11.30 2.51 15.16
C LYS A 279 11.18 1.45 16.25
N LEU A 280 12.21 0.62 16.44
CA LEU A 280 12.26 -0.38 17.53
C LEU A 280 12.18 0.27 18.91
N GLN A 281 12.82 1.44 19.12
CA GLN A 281 12.68 2.18 20.37
C GLN A 281 11.23 2.63 20.65
N VAL A 282 10.47 3.00 19.61
CA VAL A 282 9.04 3.36 19.75
C VAL A 282 8.19 2.12 19.96
N LEU A 283 8.56 1.00 19.32
CA LEU A 283 7.92 -0.30 19.50
C LEU A 283 8.09 -0.77 20.96
N ASP A 284 9.29 -0.70 21.53
CA ASP A 284 9.57 -1.00 22.94
C ASP A 284 8.60 -0.27 23.89
N GLN A 285 8.40 1.04 23.65
CA GLN A 285 7.47 1.86 24.44
C GLN A 285 6.01 1.41 24.25
N SER A 286 5.66 0.97 23.05
CA SER A 286 4.33 0.50 22.71
C SER A 286 4.03 -0.85 23.37
N LEU A 287 4.99 -1.78 23.31
CA LEU A 287 4.92 -3.07 23.99
C LEU A 287 4.83 -2.89 25.50
N ALA A 288 5.67 -2.04 26.09
CA ALA A 288 5.63 -1.76 27.53
C ALA A 288 4.26 -1.24 27.98
N LYS A 289 3.59 -0.41 27.16
CA LYS A 289 2.23 0.07 27.47
C LYS A 289 1.20 -1.06 27.43
N ILE A 290 1.27 -1.92 26.42
CA ILE A 290 0.37 -3.08 26.29
C ILE A 290 0.56 -4.04 27.48
N GLU A 291 1.81 -4.38 27.80
CA GLU A 291 2.15 -5.30 28.89
C GLU A 291 1.73 -4.75 30.25
N ASN A 292 1.98 -3.46 30.52
CA ASN A 292 1.51 -2.81 31.75
C ASN A 292 -0.01 -2.81 31.86
N ALA A 293 -0.73 -2.59 30.75
CA ALA A 293 -2.19 -2.64 30.74
C ALA A 293 -2.71 -4.06 30.97
N SER A 294 -2.14 -5.08 30.32
CA SER A 294 -2.48 -6.49 30.56
C SER A 294 -2.19 -6.92 32.01
N TYR A 295 -1.03 -6.53 32.54
CA TYR A 295 -0.65 -6.79 33.94
C TYR A 295 -1.67 -6.19 34.92
N ASN A 296 -1.97 -4.90 34.77
CA ASN A 296 -2.94 -4.22 35.62
C ASN A 296 -4.34 -4.84 35.51
N LEU A 297 -4.76 -5.24 34.31
CA LEU A 297 -6.02 -5.92 34.08
C LEU A 297 -6.08 -7.25 34.84
N ARG A 298 -5.02 -8.06 34.76
CA ARG A 298 -4.95 -9.38 35.39
C ARG A 298 -4.88 -9.31 36.92
N ILE A 299 -4.11 -8.37 37.47
CA ILE A 299 -4.05 -8.13 38.92
C ILE A 299 -5.41 -7.68 39.45
N ARG A 300 -6.02 -6.66 38.84
CA ARG A 300 -7.33 -6.15 39.28
C ARG A 300 -8.43 -7.20 39.12
N GLY A 301 -8.41 -7.96 38.03
CA GLY A 301 -9.33 -9.09 37.83
C GLY A 301 -9.21 -10.15 38.92
N ALA A 302 -7.99 -10.40 39.44
CA ALA A 302 -7.77 -11.30 40.56
C ALA A 302 -8.18 -10.70 41.92
N GLU A 303 -7.87 -9.42 42.17
CA GLU A 303 -8.17 -8.72 43.43
C GLU A 303 -9.67 -8.60 43.71
N TYR A 304 -10.46 -8.30 42.68
CA TYR A 304 -11.88 -8.00 42.83
C TYR A 304 -12.78 -9.11 42.28
N LYS A 305 -12.26 -10.34 42.17
CA LYS A 305 -13.00 -11.51 41.67
C LYS A 305 -14.34 -11.71 42.39
N ASP A 306 -14.40 -11.36 43.67
CA ASP A 306 -15.58 -11.50 44.52
C ASP A 306 -16.44 -10.21 44.61
N SER A 307 -16.06 -9.14 43.91
CA SER A 307 -16.72 -7.82 43.95
C SER A 307 -16.94 -7.24 42.55
N PRO A 308 -17.92 -7.76 41.78
CA PRO A 308 -18.16 -7.35 40.39
C PRO A 308 -18.54 -5.87 40.23
N ALA A 309 -19.16 -5.25 41.25
CA ALA A 309 -19.51 -3.83 41.21
C ALA A 309 -18.28 -2.90 41.19
N MET A 310 -17.20 -3.25 41.91
CA MET A 310 -15.95 -2.48 41.94
C MET A 310 -15.19 -2.60 40.62
N LEU A 311 -15.21 -3.79 40.00
CA LEU A 311 -14.61 -3.99 38.68
C LEU A 311 -15.36 -3.25 37.57
N GLN A 312 -16.71 -3.19 37.61
CA GLN A 312 -17.48 -2.40 36.67
C GLN A 312 -17.21 -0.88 36.83
N ALA A 313 -17.08 -0.38 38.06
CA ALA A 313 -16.73 1.01 38.31
C ALA A 313 -15.32 1.34 37.78
N LEU A 314 -14.37 0.40 37.94
CA LEU A 314 -13.02 0.56 37.44
C LEU A 314 -12.95 0.46 35.91
N ALA A 315 -13.71 -0.44 35.28
CA ALA A 315 -13.83 -0.54 33.83
C ALA A 315 -14.34 0.76 33.19
N ARG A 316 -15.34 1.39 33.82
CA ARG A 316 -15.85 2.71 33.40
C ARG A 316 -14.79 3.79 33.51
N ARG A 317 -14.06 3.85 34.63
CA ARG A 317 -12.98 4.82 34.84
C ARG A 317 -11.84 4.67 33.84
N GLU A 318 -11.42 3.44 33.56
CA GLU A 318 -10.36 3.15 32.59
C GLU A 318 -10.80 3.49 31.16
N ALA A 319 -12.04 3.16 30.78
CA ALA A 319 -12.62 3.55 29.50
C ALA A 319 -12.69 5.09 29.32
N ASP A 320 -13.06 5.83 30.37
CA ASP A 320 -13.11 7.29 30.35
C ASP A 320 -11.71 7.93 30.28
N SER A 321 -10.72 7.32 30.95
CA SER A 321 -9.33 7.81 30.91
C SER A 321 -8.62 7.53 29.58
N GLY A 322 -8.96 6.43 28.89
CA GLY A 322 -8.45 6.09 27.56
C GLY A 322 -8.95 7.01 26.44
N GLY A 323 -10.13 7.64 26.62
CA GLY A 323 -10.72 8.57 25.66
C GLY A 323 -10.17 10.00 25.73
N ALA A 324 -9.67 10.44 26.88
CA ALA A 324 -9.24 11.83 27.09
C ALA A 324 -7.84 12.16 26.52
N GLY A 325 -7.04 11.14 26.16
CA GLY A 325 -5.67 11.33 25.67
C GLY A 325 -5.51 11.63 24.17
N ALA A 326 -6.58 11.56 23.37
CA ALA A 326 -6.49 11.64 21.90
C ALA A 326 -6.67 13.04 21.29
N GLY A 327 -6.88 14.09 22.09
CA GLY A 327 -7.32 15.40 21.58
C GLY A 327 -6.48 16.65 21.92
N ALA A 328 -5.45 16.56 22.76
CA ALA A 328 -4.73 17.74 23.25
C ALA A 328 -3.21 17.56 23.19
N GLY A 329 -2.64 17.79 22.01
CA GLY A 329 -1.19 17.74 21.81
C GLY A 329 -0.80 18.33 20.46
N GLY A 330 -1.08 19.61 20.24
CA GLY A 330 -0.77 20.25 18.96
C GLY A 330 -1.19 21.70 18.88
N ARG A 331 -0.71 22.52 19.82
CA ARG A 331 -0.51 23.99 19.72
C ARG A 331 0.35 24.40 20.92
N ASP A 332 1.21 25.39 20.67
CA ASP A 332 2.31 25.90 21.52
C ASP A 332 3.62 25.10 21.30
N GLU A 333 4.76 25.66 20.89
CA GLU A 333 5.25 27.02 20.66
C GLU A 333 6.48 26.88 19.73
N VAL A 334 6.58 27.68 18.67
CA VAL A 334 7.87 28.03 18.07
C VAL A 334 7.95 29.55 18.02
N ALA A 335 8.49 30.11 19.08
CA ALA A 335 9.00 31.47 19.14
C ALA A 335 10.41 31.40 19.74
N ALA A 336 11.41 31.37 18.86
CA ALA A 336 12.80 31.86 18.98
C ALA A 336 13.67 31.15 17.95
#